data_AF-A0AAE4YAC9-F1
#
_entry.id   AF-A0AAE4YAC9-F1
#
_cell.length_a   1.000
_cell.length_b   1.000
_cell.length_c   1.000
_cell.angle_alpha   90.00
_cell.angle_beta   90.00
_cell.angle_gamma   90.00
#
_symmetry.space_group_name_H-M   'P 1'
#
loop_
_entity.id
_entity.type
_entity.pdbx_description
1 polymer ?
#
loop_
_entity_poly.entity_id
_entity_poly.type
_entity_poly.pdbx_seq_one_letter_code
_entity_poly.pdbx_strand_id
1 'polypeptide(L)'
;MAEALETIDGIARRLGRDVYYLVLVDEAGGFGDNYTDVSEITDWLDSRQIGWSLCAGFDENTVWIEGGPGCIFLDIHPDLGPEAMEMVEAHFMNGEGEPAIPGFVPAMLRLMKALSFADRDDHD
;
A
#
# COMPACT_ATOMS: atom_id res chain seq x y z
N MET A 1 17.67 -0.03 16.82
CA MET A 1 17.95 0.49 15.47
C MET A 1 16.62 0.50 14.78
N ALA A 2 16.07 1.69 14.50
CA ALA A 2 14.80 1.77 13.78
C ALA A 2 15.12 1.42 12.33
N GLU A 3 14.75 0.21 11.90
CA GLU A 3 14.70 -0.12 10.48
C GLU A 3 13.66 0.84 9.88
N ALA A 4 14.12 1.89 9.20
CA ALA A 4 13.23 2.82 8.53
C ALA A 4 12.40 2.01 7.53
N LEU A 5 11.09 1.92 7.78
CA LEU A 5 10.16 1.30 6.84
C LEU A 5 10.35 1.98 5.49
N GLU A 6 10.67 1.19 4.44
CA GLU A 6 10.75 1.71 3.08
C GLU A 6 9.37 2.30 2.72
N THR A 7 9.35 3.48 2.11
CA THR A 7 8.09 4.10 1.66
C THR A 7 7.63 3.43 0.37
N ILE A 8 6.32 3.44 0.11
CA ILE A 8 5.77 2.85 -1.12
C ILE A 8 6.32 3.50 -2.40
N ASP A 9 6.64 4.80 -2.37
CA ASP A 9 7.30 5.48 -3.49
C ASP A 9 8.76 5.02 -3.65
N GLY A 10 9.47 4.78 -2.55
CA GLY A 10 10.82 4.22 -2.54
C GLY A 10 10.84 2.82 -3.19
N ILE A 11 9.87 1.98 -2.83
CA ILE A 11 9.67 0.66 -3.44
C ILE A 11 9.41 0.80 -4.95
N ALA A 12 8.48 1.67 -5.36
CA ALA A 12 8.16 1.90 -6.77
C ALA A 12 9.39 2.34 -7.57
N ARG A 13 10.19 3.25 -7.02
CA ARG A 13 11.43 3.75 -7.63
C ARG A 13 12.50 2.68 -7.71
N ARG A 14 12.68 1.88 -6.64
CA ARG A 14 13.62 0.76 -6.58
C ARG A 14 13.29 -0.33 -7.60
N LEU A 15 12.00 -0.62 -7.77
CA LEU A 15 11.52 -1.61 -8.74
C LEU A 15 11.41 -1.03 -10.16
N GLY A 16 11.38 0.29 -10.31
CA GLY A 16 11.27 0.96 -11.61
C GLY A 16 9.97 0.64 -12.34
N ARG A 17 8.88 0.37 -11.61
CA ARG A 17 7.57 -0.01 -12.15
C ARG A 17 6.43 0.49 -11.26
N ASP A 18 5.21 0.39 -11.77
CA ASP A 18 4.00 0.62 -10.99
C ASP A 18 3.89 -0.44 -9.88
N VAL A 19 3.45 -0.03 -8.70
CA VAL A 19 3.34 -0.90 -7.53
C VAL A 19 1.93 -0.92 -6.99
N TYR A 20 1.51 -2.08 -6.51
CA TYR A 20 0.21 -2.30 -5.91
C TYR A 20 0.34 -2.35 -4.38
N TYR A 21 -0.59 -1.73 -3.67
CA TYR A 21 -0.54 -1.65 -2.22
C TYR A 21 -1.93 -1.55 -1.60
N LEU A 22 -2.06 -1.95 -0.34
CA LEU A 22 -3.27 -1.77 0.46
C LEU A 22 -3.08 -0.55 1.36
N VAL A 23 -3.98 0.41 1.25
CA VAL A 23 -4.06 1.57 2.14
C VAL A 23 -4.85 1.17 3.37
N LEU A 24 -4.30 1.46 4.55
CA LEU A 24 -5.02 1.33 5.81
C LEU A 24 -5.81 2.61 6.06
N VAL A 25 -7.13 2.50 6.01
CA VAL A 25 -8.06 3.57 6.35
C VAL A 25 -8.78 3.25 7.67
N ASP A 26 -9.24 4.27 8.37
CA ASP A 26 -10.09 4.15 9.55
C ASP A 26 -11.56 4.00 9.12
N GLU A 27 -12.45 3.58 10.03
CA GLU A 27 -13.90 3.54 9.80
C GLU A 27 -14.46 4.92 9.40
N ALA A 28 -13.80 6.01 9.80
CA ALA A 28 -14.16 7.37 9.39
C ALA A 28 -13.62 7.78 8.00
N GLY A 29 -12.91 6.90 7.29
CA GLY A 29 -12.22 7.22 6.03
C GLY A 29 -10.97 8.10 6.18
N GLY A 30 -10.53 8.34 7.43
CA GLY A 30 -9.21 8.90 7.72
C GLY A 30 -8.13 7.84 7.54
N PHE A 31 -6.85 8.21 7.55
CA PHE A 31 -5.79 7.20 7.64
C PHE A 31 -5.80 6.57 9.04
N GLY A 32 -5.84 5.24 9.10
CA GLY A 32 -5.96 4.50 10.36
C GLY A 32 -4.77 4.72 11.28
N ASP A 33 -5.03 4.82 12.58
CA ASP A 33 -4.00 4.79 13.61
C ASP A 33 -3.24 3.44 13.54
N ASN A 34 -1.97 3.42 13.96
CA ASN A 34 -0.99 2.31 13.82
C ASN A 34 -1.34 0.98 14.54
N TYR A 35 -2.60 0.79 14.92
CA TYR A 35 -3.15 -0.36 15.65
C TYR A 35 -4.12 -1.21 14.84
N THR A 36 -4.37 -0.89 13.56
CA THR A 36 -5.16 -1.77 12.70
C THR A 36 -4.46 -3.12 12.62
N ASP A 37 -5.11 -4.16 13.17
CA ASP A 37 -4.59 -5.51 13.11
C ASP A 37 -4.58 -5.96 11.65
N VAL A 38 -3.40 -5.96 11.05
CA VAL A 38 -3.19 -6.44 9.67
C VAL A 38 -2.98 -7.95 9.63
N SER A 39 -3.01 -8.64 10.78
CA SER A 39 -2.70 -10.06 10.90
C SER A 39 -3.62 -10.89 10.00
N GLU A 40 -4.93 -10.65 10.04
CA GLU A 40 -5.91 -11.35 9.19
C GLU A 40 -5.62 -11.16 7.68
N ILE A 41 -5.25 -9.94 7.30
CA ILE A 41 -4.95 -9.61 5.91
C ILE A 41 -3.63 -10.24 5.45
N THR A 42 -2.59 -10.14 6.27
CA THR A 42 -1.29 -10.73 5.98
C THR A 42 -1.33 -12.25 5.93
N ASP A 43 -2.14 -12.90 6.77
CA ASP A 43 -2.38 -14.34 6.76
C ASP A 43 -3.11 -14.77 5.48
N TRP A 44 -4.12 -14.00 5.05
CA TRP A 44 -4.79 -14.25 3.77
C TRP A 44 -3.82 -14.11 2.59
N LEU A 45 -2.99 -13.06 2.57
CA LEU A 45 -1.98 -12.85 1.53
C LEU A 45 -0.97 -14.01 1.47
N ASP A 46 -0.48 -14.46 2.63
CA ASP A 46 0.43 -15.61 2.74
C ASP A 46 -0.23 -16.91 2.25
N SER A 47 -1.49 -17.15 2.65
CA SER A 47 -2.28 -18.30 2.18
C SER A 47 -2.51 -18.29 0.66
N ARG A 48 -2.51 -17.11 0.02
CA ARG A 48 -2.61 -16.96 -1.45
C ARG A 48 -1.24 -16.96 -2.13
N GLN A 49 -0.15 -17.10 -1.38
CA GLN A 49 1.23 -17.00 -1.86
C GLN A 49 1.52 -15.65 -2.54
N ILE A 50 0.85 -14.60 -2.08
CA ILE A 50 1.07 -13.22 -2.53
C ILE A 50 2.19 -12.63 -1.68
N GLY A 51 3.29 -12.24 -2.31
CA GLY A 51 4.37 -11.54 -1.61
C GLY A 51 3.87 -10.20 -1.07
N TRP A 52 4.13 -9.90 0.20
CA TRP A 52 3.76 -8.64 0.82
C TRP A 52 4.88 -8.08 1.68
N SER A 53 4.86 -6.77 1.90
CA SER A 53 5.78 -6.09 2.82
C SER A 53 5.12 -4.88 3.45
N LEU A 54 5.36 -4.69 4.75
CA LEU A 54 4.89 -3.49 5.45
C LEU A 54 5.73 -2.29 5.00
N CYS A 55 5.06 -1.21 4.61
CA CYS A 55 5.70 0.02 4.17
C CYS A 55 4.96 1.24 4.72
N ALA A 56 5.66 2.38 4.71
CA ALA A 56 5.04 3.62 5.14
C ALA A 56 4.08 4.14 4.04
N GLY A 57 2.86 4.49 4.47
CA GLY A 57 1.84 5.14 3.66
C GLY A 57 2.31 6.50 3.17
N PHE A 58 1.88 6.86 1.97
CA PHE A 58 2.20 8.15 1.36
C PHE A 58 0.91 8.93 1.11
N ASP A 59 0.85 10.17 1.58
CA ASP A 59 -0.23 11.12 1.28
C ASP A 59 0.37 12.45 0.79
N GLU A 60 -0.19 13.01 -0.28
CA GLU A 60 0.35 14.21 -0.93
C GLU A 60 0.20 15.49 -0.09
N ASN A 61 -0.58 15.46 1.00
CA ASN A 61 -0.82 16.58 1.90
C ASN A 61 -0.41 16.31 3.36
N THR A 62 0.06 15.11 3.71
CA THR A 62 0.33 14.73 5.10
C THR A 62 1.72 14.11 5.25
N VAL A 63 2.63 14.85 5.88
CA VAL A 63 3.94 14.34 6.32
C VAL A 63 3.69 13.41 7.51
N TRP A 64 3.90 12.11 7.31
CA TRP A 64 3.89 11.13 8.41
C TRP A 64 5.18 11.28 9.22
N ILE A 65 5.10 12.08 10.27
CA ILE A 65 6.12 12.15 11.30
C ILE A 65 5.94 10.90 12.17
N GLU A 66 6.84 9.93 12.00
CA GLU A 66 7.11 8.80 12.90
C GLU A 66 5.91 7.96 13.36
N GLY A 67 5.78 6.69 12.91
CA GLY A 67 5.08 5.73 13.78
C GLY A 67 4.55 4.40 13.26
N GLY A 68 4.57 4.06 11.97
CA GLY A 68 4.17 2.70 11.57
C GLY A 68 3.73 2.53 10.11
N PRO A 69 3.40 1.29 9.72
CA PRO A 69 3.05 0.95 8.35
C PRO A 69 1.64 1.44 8.01
N GLY A 70 1.56 2.60 7.37
CA GLY A 70 0.29 3.11 6.80
C GLY A 70 -0.20 2.33 5.58
N CYS A 71 0.64 1.44 5.01
CA CYS A 71 0.24 0.59 3.89
C CYS A 71 0.98 -0.74 3.83
N ILE A 72 0.40 -1.67 3.08
CA ILE A 72 1.00 -2.99 2.78
C ILE A 72 1.32 -3.01 1.28
N PHE A 73 2.60 -3.04 0.94
CA PHE A 73 3.03 -3.29 -0.43
C PHE A 73 2.72 -4.74 -0.81
N LEU A 74 2.19 -4.93 -2.01
CA LEU A 74 1.94 -6.23 -2.61
C LEU A 74 2.92 -6.41 -3.78
N ASP A 75 3.75 -7.44 -3.73
CA ASP A 75 4.69 -7.81 -4.81
C ASP A 75 3.96 -8.49 -5.97
N ILE A 76 2.91 -7.84 -6.45
CA ILE A 76 2.14 -8.23 -7.62
C ILE A 76 2.61 -7.36 -8.77
N HIS A 77 3.04 -8.00 -9.86
CA HIS A 77 3.39 -7.29 -11.07
C HIS A 77 2.09 -6.95 -11.83
N PRO A 78 1.74 -5.67 -12.05
CA PRO A 78 0.46 -5.33 -12.65
C PRO A 78 0.28 -5.91 -14.06
N ASP A 79 1.35 -5.97 -14.86
CA ASP A 79 1.31 -6.61 -16.19
C ASP A 79 1.41 -8.15 -16.21
N LEU A 80 1.91 -8.80 -15.14
CA LEU A 80 2.17 -10.25 -15.13
C LEU A 80 1.30 -11.03 -14.15
N GLY A 81 0.57 -10.34 -13.26
CA GLY A 81 -0.28 -10.94 -12.24
C GLY A 81 -1.69 -10.35 -12.20
N PRO A 82 -2.41 -10.21 -13.34
CA PRO A 82 -3.78 -9.71 -13.33
C PRO A 82 -4.69 -10.60 -12.48
N GLU A 83 -4.49 -11.92 -12.49
CA GLU A 83 -5.28 -12.85 -11.67
C GLU A 83 -5.11 -12.57 -10.15
N ALA A 84 -3.89 -12.25 -9.70
CA ALA A 84 -3.64 -11.92 -8.30
C ALA A 84 -4.25 -10.55 -7.94
N MET A 85 -4.20 -9.57 -8.86
CA MET A 85 -4.89 -8.29 -8.67
C MET A 85 -6.40 -8.48 -8.59
N GLU A 86 -7.00 -9.22 -9.53
CA GLU A 86 -8.42 -9.52 -9.54
C GLU A 86 -8.86 -10.26 -8.28
N MET A 87 -8.03 -11.15 -7.74
CA MET A 87 -8.28 -11.82 -6.46
C MET A 87 -8.27 -10.85 -5.28
N VAL A 88 -7.31 -9.91 -5.25
CA VAL A 88 -7.26 -8.87 -4.21
C VAL A 88 -8.46 -7.95 -4.35
N GLU A 89 -8.75 -7.45 -5.55
CA GLU A 89 -9.92 -6.60 -5.80
C GLU A 89 -11.22 -7.32 -5.44
N ALA A 90 -11.41 -8.59 -5.81
CA ALA A 90 -12.61 -9.34 -5.45
C ALA A 90 -12.74 -9.61 -3.93
N HIS A 91 -11.63 -9.58 -3.18
CA HIS A 91 -11.63 -9.80 -1.74
C HIS A 91 -11.82 -8.50 -0.95
N PHE A 92 -11.14 -7.43 -1.38
CA PHE A 92 -11.10 -6.15 -0.69
C PHE A 92 -12.09 -5.13 -1.25
N MET A 93 -12.63 -5.31 -2.45
CA MET A 93 -13.64 -4.45 -3.06
C MET A 93 -14.93 -5.22 -3.28
N ASN A 94 -16.06 -4.56 -3.04
CA ASN A 94 -17.37 -5.07 -3.40
C ASN A 94 -17.66 -4.78 -4.89
N GLY A 95 -18.72 -5.39 -5.42
CA GLY A 95 -19.15 -5.16 -6.82
C GLY A 95 -19.62 -3.73 -7.12
N GLU A 96 -19.70 -2.86 -6.12
CA GLU A 96 -20.07 -1.44 -6.24
C GLU A 96 -18.82 -0.53 -6.27
N GLY A 97 -17.62 -1.10 -6.11
CA GLY A 97 -16.36 -0.36 -6.08
C GLY A 97 -16.04 0.29 -4.73
N GLU A 98 -16.67 -0.18 -3.66
CA GLU A 98 -16.41 0.22 -2.27
C GLU A 98 -15.60 -0.86 -1.54
N PRO A 99 -14.84 -0.51 -0.49
CA PRO A 99 -14.10 -1.49 0.28
C PRO A 99 -15.03 -2.51 0.94
N ALA A 100 -14.86 -3.78 0.58
CA ALA A 100 -15.57 -4.91 1.19
C ALA A 100 -15.07 -5.19 2.62
N ILE A 101 -13.79 -4.90 2.87
CA ILE A 101 -13.17 -5.02 4.19
C ILE A 101 -12.98 -3.60 4.75
N PRO A 102 -13.64 -3.26 5.87
CA PRO A 102 -13.47 -1.94 6.47
C PRO A 102 -12.01 -1.75 6.85
N GLY A 103 -11.48 -0.60 6.45
CA GLY A 103 -10.13 -0.18 6.77
C GLY A 103 -9.03 -0.67 5.84
N PHE A 104 -9.34 -1.40 4.77
CA PHE A 104 -8.36 -1.78 3.75
C PHE A 104 -8.86 -1.44 2.36
N VAL A 105 -8.11 -0.59 1.65
CA VAL A 105 -8.46 -0.18 0.29
C VAL A 105 -7.30 -0.51 -0.65
N PRO A 106 -7.50 -1.32 -1.69
CA PRO A 106 -6.46 -1.58 -2.68
C PRO A 106 -6.25 -0.34 -3.56
N ALA A 107 -4.99 0.01 -3.76
CA ALA A 107 -4.56 1.15 -4.54
C ALA A 107 -3.31 0.83 -5.36
N MET A 108 -3.12 1.57 -6.45
CA MET A 108 -1.94 1.45 -7.31
C MET A 108 -1.18 2.78 -7.34
N LEU A 109 0.12 2.72 -7.05
CA LEU A 109 1.01 3.87 -7.19
C LEU A 109 1.74 3.73 -8.51
N ARG A 110 1.46 4.66 -9.42
CA ARG A 110 2.17 4.72 -10.70
C ARG A 110 3.59 5.21 -10.48
N LEU A 111 4.55 4.59 -11.16
CA LEU A 111 5.96 4.99 -11.15
C LEU A 111 6.12 6.46 -11.51
N MET A 112 5.37 6.97 -12.50
CA MET A 112 5.43 8.38 -12.86
C MET A 112 5.05 9.31 -11.69
N LYS A 113 4.09 8.90 -10.87
CA LYS A 113 3.68 9.65 -9.67
C LYS A 113 4.78 9.52 -8.59
N ALA A 114 5.33 8.33 -8.36
CA ALA A 114 6.45 8.13 -7.44
C ALA A 114 7.72 8.93 -7.80
N LEU A 115 8.06 9.00 -9.09
CA LEU A 115 9.21 9.77 -9.59
C LEU A 115 9.01 11.27 -9.46
N SER A 116 7.78 11.77 -9.62
CA SER A 116 7.46 13.19 -9.45
C SER A 116 7.66 13.68 -8.01
N PHE A 117 7.74 12.78 -7.03
CA PHE A 117 7.97 13.12 -5.63
C PHE A 117 9.44 13.05 -5.22
N ALA A 118 10.29 12.40 -6.02
CA ALA A 118 11.74 12.40 -5.81
C ALA A 118 12.35 13.81 -5.79
N ASP A 119 11.73 14.73 -6.53
CA ASP A 119 12.16 16.14 -6.65
C ASP A 119 11.79 16.98 -5.41
N ARG A 120 10.88 16.49 -4.56
CA ARG A 120 10.43 17.21 -3.34
C ARG A 120 11.29 16.93 -2.11
N ASP A 121 12.04 15.83 -2.10
CA ASP A 121 12.98 15.50 -1.01
C ASP A 121 14.31 16.26 -1.14
N ASP A 122 14.57 16.90 -2.29
CA ASP A 122 15.79 17.67 -2.61
C ASP A 122 15.57 19.20 -2.48
N HIS A 123 14.67 19.65 -1.61
CA HIS A 123 14.55 21.09 -1.29
C HIS A 123 15.14 21.38 0.10
N ASP A 124 16.45 21.64 0.08
CA ASP A 124 17.24 22.33 1.13
C ASP A 124 16.77 23.78 1.35
#